data_AF-A0A2U2SRD9-F1
#
_entry.id   AF-A0A2U2SRD9-F1
#
_cell.length_a   1.000
_cell.length_b   1.000
_cell.length_c   1.000
_cell.angle_alpha   90.00
_cell.angle_beta   90.00
_cell.angle_gamma   90.00
#
_symmetry.space_group_name_H-M   'P 1'
#
loop_
_entity.id
_entity.type
_entity.pdbx_description
1 polymer ?
#
loop_
_entity_poly.entity_id
_entity_poly.type
_entity_poly.pdbx_seq_one_letter_code
_entity_poly.pdbx_strand_id
1 'polypeptide(L)'
;MTEDNTTLRPLEETVPAELFKAEVYAWARRIGVEVKGITLRPMRRKWGSCSTRGHLTFDTGLLAQPAALRREVIVEELLHLKLPNHGQLFKALKAAYLAEADPSPSPTTQSAPCRS
;
A
#
# COMPACT_ATOMS: atom_id res chain seq x y z
N MET A 1 -28.39 -30.13 -11.31
CA MET A 1 -26.93 -30.38 -11.27
C MET A 1 -26.31 -29.10 -11.77
N THR A 2 -26.05 -28.16 -10.86
CA THR A 2 -25.50 -26.85 -11.22
C THR A 2 -24.00 -27.05 -11.31
N GLU A 3 -23.50 -27.06 -12.54
CA GLU A 3 -22.10 -27.24 -12.88
C GLU A 3 -21.22 -26.28 -12.07
N ASP A 4 -20.20 -26.87 -11.49
CA ASP A 4 -19.22 -26.29 -10.60
C ASP A 4 -18.41 -25.23 -11.36
N ASN A 5 -18.74 -23.95 -11.17
CA ASN A 5 -17.91 -22.83 -11.61
C ASN A 5 -16.70 -22.72 -10.67
N THR A 6 -15.85 -23.73 -10.72
CA THR A 6 -14.50 -23.72 -10.16
C THR A 6 -13.78 -22.53 -10.80
N THR A 7 -13.83 -21.40 -10.10
CA THR A 7 -13.10 -20.18 -10.44
C THR A 7 -11.63 -20.54 -10.38
N LEU A 8 -11.05 -20.90 -11.54
CA LEU A 8 -9.62 -21.03 -11.73
C LEU A 8 -9.02 -19.66 -11.41
N ARG A 9 -8.58 -19.46 -10.15
CA ARG A 9 -7.70 -18.34 -9.81
C ARG A 9 -6.37 -18.61 -10.50
N PRO A 10 -5.90 -17.74 -11.40
CA PRO A 10 -4.59 -17.91 -12.03
C PRO A 10 -3.51 -18.02 -10.96
N LEU A 11 -2.57 -18.95 -11.11
CA LEU A 11 -1.45 -19.19 -10.19
C LEU A 11 -0.47 -17.98 -10.06
N GLU A 12 -0.78 -16.83 -10.66
CA GLU A 12 0.12 -15.68 -10.86
C GLU A 12 -0.33 -14.36 -10.21
N GLU A 13 -1.40 -14.34 -9.39
CA GLU A 13 -1.97 -13.08 -8.87
C GLU A 13 -1.21 -12.44 -7.69
N THR A 14 -0.25 -13.14 -7.08
CA THR A 14 0.47 -12.63 -5.90
C THR A 14 1.87 -12.15 -6.23
N VAL A 15 2.21 -10.93 -5.81
CA VAL A 15 3.55 -10.37 -5.94
C VAL A 15 4.50 -11.12 -5.00
N PRO A 16 5.67 -11.61 -5.48
CA PRO A 16 6.68 -12.19 -4.60
C PRO A 16 7.08 -11.23 -3.49
N ALA A 17 7.25 -11.75 -2.27
CA ALA A 17 7.61 -10.95 -1.10
C ALA A 17 8.83 -10.05 -1.33
N GLU A 18 9.85 -10.55 -2.04
CA GLU A 18 11.05 -9.80 -2.36
C GLU A 18 10.79 -8.66 -3.36
N LEU A 19 9.91 -8.86 -4.34
CA LEU A 19 9.52 -7.80 -5.26
C LEU A 19 8.74 -6.71 -4.53
N PHE A 20 7.83 -7.09 -3.62
CA PHE A 20 7.12 -6.14 -2.77
C PHE A 20 8.07 -5.35 -1.87
N LYS A 21 9.06 -6.01 -1.24
CA LYS A 21 10.09 -5.32 -0.44
C LYS A 21 10.90 -4.35 -1.30
N ALA A 22 11.28 -4.74 -2.51
CA ALA A 22 11.99 -3.87 -3.44
C ALA A 22 11.15 -2.64 -3.82
N GLU A 23 9.84 -2.81 -4.04
CA GLU A 23 8.89 -1.72 -4.26
C GLU A 23 8.86 -0.75 -3.07
N VAL A 24 8.77 -1.27 -1.84
CA VAL A 24 8.81 -0.45 -0.61
C VAL A 24 10.11 0.35 -0.52
N TYR A 25 11.27 -0.25 -0.79
CA TYR A 25 12.55 0.45 -0.76
C TYR A 25 12.68 1.51 -1.87
N ALA A 26 12.13 1.25 -3.06
CA ALA A 26 12.09 2.24 -4.13
C ALA A 26 11.27 3.48 -3.73
N TRP A 27 10.10 3.26 -3.11
CA TRP A 27 9.29 4.33 -2.53
C TRP A 27 9.97 5.04 -1.38
N ALA A 28 10.66 4.31 -0.50
CA ALA A 28 11.42 4.90 0.60
C ALA A 28 12.49 5.89 0.09
N ARG A 29 13.21 5.51 -0.98
CA ARG A 29 14.17 6.40 -1.65
C ARG A 29 13.49 7.63 -2.25
N ARG A 30 12.36 7.45 -2.94
CA ARG A 30 11.60 8.55 -3.55
C ARG A 30 11.10 9.56 -2.51
N ILE A 31 10.58 9.07 -1.39
CA ILE A 31 10.08 9.90 -0.29
C ILE A 31 11.24 10.47 0.55
N GLY A 32 12.44 9.87 0.47
CA GLY A 32 13.62 10.24 1.24
C GLY A 32 13.50 9.86 2.71
N VAL A 33 13.11 8.60 2.98
CA VAL A 33 13.06 8.00 4.33
C VAL A 33 13.96 6.78 4.42
N GLU A 34 14.50 6.53 5.61
CA GLU A 34 15.28 5.33 5.88
C GLU A 34 14.40 4.22 6.49
N VAL A 35 14.37 3.05 5.86
CA VAL A 35 13.67 1.86 6.35
C VAL A 35 14.68 0.89 6.93
N LYS A 36 14.56 0.57 8.23
CA LYS A 36 15.46 -0.35 8.94
C LYS A 36 15.12 -1.82 8.71
N GLY A 37 13.87 -2.13 8.38
CA GLY A 37 13.46 -3.49 8.05
C GLY A 37 11.98 -3.59 7.68
N ILE A 38 11.65 -4.64 6.93
CA ILE A 38 10.30 -4.91 6.45
C ILE A 38 9.91 -6.33 6.86
N THR A 39 8.79 -6.45 7.57
CA THR A 39 8.20 -7.72 7.98
C THR A 39 6.88 -7.94 7.25
N LEU A 40 6.67 -9.14 6.72
CA LEU A 40 5.38 -9.57 6.17
C LEU A 40 4.76 -10.59 7.11
N ARG A 41 3.55 -10.32 7.61
CA ARG A 41 2.80 -11.25 8.46
C ARG A 41 1.30 -11.03 8.34
N PRO A 42 0.45 -12.02 8.61
CA PRO A 42 -1.00 -11.79 8.68
C PRO A 42 -1.38 -10.77 9.77
N MET A 43 -2.26 -9.84 9.44
CA MET A 43 -2.77 -8.75 10.27
C MET A 43 -4.30 -8.72 10.19
N ARG A 44 -4.96 -8.43 11.33
CA ARG A 44 -6.43 -8.55 11.41
C ARG A 44 -7.20 -7.26 11.16
N ARG A 45 -6.55 -6.10 11.33
CA ARG A 45 -7.25 -4.79 11.37
C ARG A 45 -6.71 -3.75 10.40
N LYS A 46 -5.51 -3.96 9.85
CA LYS A 46 -4.79 -2.97 9.04
C LYS A 46 -3.86 -3.66 8.08
N TRP A 47 -3.63 -3.01 6.94
CA TRP A 47 -2.75 -3.50 5.88
C TRP A 47 -1.26 -3.25 6.17
N GLY A 48 -0.96 -2.28 7.03
CA GLY A 48 0.40 -1.87 7.36
C GLY A 48 0.54 -1.35 8.78
N SER A 49 1.79 -1.21 9.22
CA SER A 49 2.17 -0.39 10.36
C SER A 49 3.65 -0.05 10.33
N CYS A 50 3.99 1.19 10.66
CA CYS A 50 5.35 1.60 10.98
C CYS A 50 5.60 1.63 12.50
N SER A 51 6.86 1.49 12.87
CA SER A 51 7.36 1.82 14.20
C SER A 51 8.18 3.12 14.12
N THR A 52 8.25 3.85 15.23
CA THR A 52 9.11 5.05 15.36
C THR A 52 10.59 4.77 15.13
N ARG A 53 11.00 3.49 15.18
CA ARG A 53 12.38 3.03 14.93
C ARG A 53 12.66 2.70 13.46
N GLY A 54 11.70 2.87 12.56
CA GLY A 54 11.91 2.64 11.12
C GLY A 54 11.67 1.19 10.66
N HIS A 55 11.07 0.34 11.48
CA HIS A 55 10.59 -0.97 11.03
C HIS A 55 9.16 -0.89 10.51
N LEU A 56 8.93 -1.45 9.33
CA LEU A 56 7.62 -1.55 8.69
C LEU A 56 7.11 -2.99 8.79
N THR A 57 5.82 -3.15 9.02
CA THR A 57 5.13 -4.43 8.97
C THR A 57 3.94 -4.32 8.04
N PHE A 58 3.82 -5.21 7.07
CA PHE A 58 2.69 -5.27 6.15
C PHE A 58 1.97 -6.61 6.25
N ASP A 59 0.68 -6.58 5.92
CA ASP A 59 -0.16 -7.76 5.82
C ASP A 59 0.25 -8.62 4.61
N THR A 60 0.32 -9.95 4.77
CA THR A 60 0.66 -10.86 3.68
C THR A 60 -0.39 -10.88 2.56
N GLY A 61 -1.66 -10.61 2.88
CA GLY A 61 -2.73 -10.48 1.91
C GLY A 61 -2.55 -9.28 0.98
N LEU A 62 -1.72 -8.30 1.36
CA LEU A 62 -1.38 -7.14 0.52
C LEU A 62 -0.68 -7.58 -0.77
N LEU A 63 0.05 -8.70 -0.76
CA LEU A 63 0.73 -9.25 -1.93
C LEU A 63 -0.24 -9.65 -3.05
N ALA A 64 -1.48 -9.99 -2.71
CA ALA A 64 -2.55 -10.35 -3.64
C ALA A 64 -3.41 -9.14 -4.07
N GLN A 65 -3.16 -7.96 -3.52
CA GLN A 65 -3.97 -6.78 -3.79
C GLN A 65 -3.53 -6.06 -5.07
N PRO A 66 -4.42 -5.28 -5.73
CA PRO A 66 -4.06 -4.45 -6.87
C PRO A 66 -2.90 -3.49 -6.55
N ALA A 67 -2.08 -3.18 -7.57
CA ALA A 67 -0.90 -2.33 -7.42
C ALA A 67 -1.23 -0.94 -6.83
N ALA A 68 -2.38 -0.36 -7.19
CA ALA A 68 -2.85 0.91 -6.63
C ALA A 68 -3.05 0.84 -5.12
N LEU A 69 -3.69 -0.22 -4.61
CA LEU A 69 -3.92 -0.40 -3.17
C LEU A 69 -2.60 -0.66 -2.44
N ARG A 70 -1.71 -1.50 -3.00
CA ARG A 70 -0.37 -1.73 -2.42
C ARG A 70 0.40 -0.42 -2.29
N ARG A 71 0.44 0.37 -3.36
CA ARG A 71 1.10 1.68 -3.39
C ARG A 71 0.54 2.61 -2.32
N GLU A 72 -0.78 2.70 -2.20
CA GLU A 72 -1.41 3.54 -1.19
C GLU A 72 -0.95 3.18 0.22
N VAL A 73 -0.98 1.89 0.56
CA VAL A 73 -0.54 1.41 1.88
C VAL A 73 0.96 1.65 2.09
N ILE A 74 1.81 1.38 1.09
CA ILE A 74 3.25 1.62 1.17
C ILE A 74 3.55 3.09 1.46
N VAL A 75 2.94 4.00 0.70
CA VAL A 75 3.14 5.45 0.87
C VAL A 75 2.66 5.93 2.24
N GLU A 76 1.51 5.44 2.70
CA GLU A 76 0.96 5.79 4.02
C GLU A 76 1.94 5.44 5.15
N GLU A 77 2.45 4.20 5.16
CA GLU A 77 3.36 3.74 6.21
C GLU A 77 4.73 4.42 6.15
N LEU A 78 5.23 4.72 4.96
CA LEU A 78 6.48 5.46 4.79
C LEU A 78 6.34 6.92 5.22
N LEU A 79 5.20 7.56 4.96
CA LEU A 79 4.96 8.92 5.41
C LEU A 79 4.84 9.01 6.93
N HIS A 80 4.33 7.99 7.62
CA HIS A 80 4.32 7.97 9.10
C HIS A 80 5.72 8.07 9.71
N LEU A 81 6.77 7.64 9.00
CA LEU A 81 8.16 7.80 9.46
C LEU A 81 8.61 9.27 9.52
N LYS A 82 8.00 10.15 8.70
CA LYS A 82 8.27 11.61 8.71
C LYS A 82 7.22 12.39 9.49
N LEU A 83 5.97 12.00 9.35
CA LEU A 83 4.80 12.71 9.83
C LEU A 83 3.89 11.71 10.56
N PRO A 84 4.07 11.53 11.87
CA PRO A 84 3.27 10.57 12.64
C PRO A 84 1.78 10.97 12.72
N ASN A 85 1.46 12.23 12.45
CA ASN A 85 0.11 12.78 12.54
C ASN A 85 -0.55 12.86 11.15
N HIS A 86 -1.79 12.38 11.04
CA HIS A 86 -2.61 12.39 9.82
C HIS A 86 -3.23 13.77 9.51
N GLY A 87 -2.47 14.84 9.72
CA GLY A 87 -2.92 16.21 9.50
C GLY A 87 -3.07 16.57 8.03
N GLN A 88 -3.39 17.84 7.75
CA GLN A 88 -3.57 18.34 6.39
C GLN A 88 -2.31 18.14 5.52
N LEU A 89 -1.12 18.36 6.09
CA LEU A 89 0.16 18.13 5.42
C LEU A 89 0.34 16.66 5.01
N PHE A 90 -0.04 15.72 5.88
CA PHE A 90 0.03 14.28 5.57
C PHE A 90 -0.82 13.94 4.36
N LYS A 91 -2.07 14.40 4.35
CA LYS A 91 -3.02 14.16 3.25
C LYS A 91 -2.52 14.76 1.93
N ALA A 92 -2.00 15.98 1.98
CA ALA A 92 -1.44 16.67 0.81
C ALA A 92 -0.25 15.90 0.20
N LEU A 93 0.70 15.46 1.03
CA LEU A 93 1.86 14.69 0.58
C LEU A 93 1.46 13.32 0.03
N LYS A 94 0.57 12.59 0.73
CA LYS A 94 0.06 11.30 0.25
C LYS A 94 -0.58 11.47 -1.14
N ALA A 95 -1.44 12.46 -1.31
CA ALA A 95 -2.08 12.74 -2.60
C ALA A 95 -1.06 13.08 -3.70
N ALA A 96 -0.06 13.90 -3.41
CA ALA A 96 1.00 14.25 -4.36
C ALA A 96 1.77 13.01 -4.84
N TYR A 97 2.23 12.16 -3.91
CA TYR A 97 2.98 10.94 -4.28
C TYR A 97 2.14 9.93 -5.07
N LEU A 98 0.83 9.83 -4.79
CA LEU A 98 -0.06 8.94 -5.53
C LEU A 98 -0.37 9.48 -6.93
N ALA A 99 -0.53 10.79 -7.09
CA ALA A 99 -0.78 11.42 -8.39
C ALA A 99 0.42 11.28 -9.36
N GLU A 100 1.66 11.38 -8.86
CA GLU A 100 2.84 11.28 -9.70
C GLU A 100 3.22 9.84 -10.13
N ALA A 101 2.52 8.82 -9.64
CA ALA A 101 2.86 7.42 -9.91
C ALA A 101 1.97 6.74 -10.97
N ASP A 102 0.93 7.43 -11.44
CA ASP A 102 0.11 7.01 -12.57
C ASP A 102 0.28 8.00 -13.73
N PRO A 103 1.09 7.69 -14.76
CA PRO A 103 1.10 8.47 -16.00
C PRO A 103 -0.14 8.21 -16.88
N SER A 104 -1.11 7.40 -16.43
CA SER A 104 -2.35 7.14 -17.16
C SER A 104 -3.46 8.07 -16.65
N PRO A 105 -4.00 8.99 -17.49
CA PRO A 105 -5.11 9.84 -17.08
C PRO A 105 -6.35 8.96 -16.89
N SER A 106 -6.73 8.71 -15.64
CA SER A 106 -8.00 8.10 -15.30
C SER A 106 -9.02 9.21 -14.98
N PRO A 107 -10.25 9.15 -15.51
CA PRO A 107 -11.22 10.23 -15.38
C PRO A 107 -11.66 10.38 -13.92
N THR A 108 -11.70 11.62 -13.48
CA THR A 108 -12.38 12.09 -12.27
C THR A 108 -13.78 11.49 -12.16
N THR A 109 -14.15 10.91 -11.01
CA THR A 109 -15.52 10.66 -10.47
C THR A 109 -15.41 9.49 -9.47
N GLN A 110 -15.95 9.45 -8.25
CA GLN A 110 -16.87 10.27 -7.47
C GLN A 110 -16.65 9.94 -5.99
N SER A 111 -17.01 10.92 -5.15
CA SER A 111 -17.28 10.81 -3.72
C SER A 111 -17.94 9.48 -3.28
N ALA A 112 -17.40 8.85 -2.24
CA ALA A 112 -18.11 7.86 -1.43
C ALA A 112 -18.29 8.41 0.00
N PRO A 113 -19.47 8.24 0.62
CA PRO A 113 -19.88 9.04 1.77
C PRO A 113 -19.25 8.55 3.08
N CYS A 114 -18.92 9.53 3.93
CA CYS A 114 -18.76 9.37 5.36
C CYS A 114 -20.00 8.67 5.94
N ARG A 115 -19.81 7.52 6.59
CA ARG A 115 -20.87 6.85 7.35
C ARG A 115 -20.87 7.40 8.77
N SER A 116 -22.03 7.90 9.18
CA SER A 116 -22.37 8.46 10.50
C SER A 116 -22.22 7.47 11.64
#